data_AF-A0A350RHI9-F1
#
_entry.id   AF-A0A350RHI9-F1
#
_cell.length_a   1.000
_cell.length_b   1.000
_cell.length_c   1.000
_cell.angle_alpha   90.00
_cell.angle_beta   90.00
_cell.angle_gamma   90.00
#
_symmetry.space_group_name_H-M   'P 1'
#
loop_
_entity.id
_entity.type
_entity.pdbx_description
1 polymer ?
#
loop_
_entity_poly.entity_id
_entity_poly.type
_entity_poly.pdbx_seq_one_letter_code
_entity_poly.pdbx_strand_id
1 'polypeptide(L)' 'GSLGVRTRQLERVVVQRRTVTVDVGGHDIDVKVSDVRVKAEFDQVTVVAKALGLPTQEVAARAEALAQDL' A
#
# COMPACT_ATOMS: atom_id res chain seq x y z
N GLY A 1 8.79 25.17 22.78
CA GLY A 1 8.58 25.56 21.36
C GLY A 1 9.93 25.84 20.72
N SER A 2 10.09 25.53 19.43
CA SER A 2 11.33 25.87 18.72
C SER A 2 11.45 27.38 18.52
N LEU A 3 12.66 27.91 18.54
CA LEU A 3 12.94 29.34 18.29
C LEU A 3 13.05 29.69 16.78
N GLY A 4 12.93 28.70 15.90
CA GLY A 4 12.99 28.87 14.44
C GLY A 4 13.17 27.55 13.72
N VAL A 5 12.90 27.52 12.41
CA VAL A 5 13.03 26.35 11.53
C VAL A 5 13.96 26.68 10.36
N ARG A 6 14.77 25.72 9.94
CA ARG A 6 15.60 25.82 8.72
C ARG A 6 15.09 24.82 7.68
N THR A 7 15.05 25.23 6.42
CA THR A 7 14.60 24.40 5.30
C THR A 7 15.59 24.48 4.13
N ARG A 8 15.56 23.49 3.25
CA ARG A 8 16.25 23.50 1.95
C ARG A 8 15.40 22.80 0.90
N GLN A 9 15.55 23.18 -0.35
CA GLN A 9 14.90 22.49 -1.47
C GLN A 9 15.70 21.26 -1.89
N LEU A 10 15.00 20.22 -2.33
CA LEU A 10 15.58 18.99 -2.87
C LEU A 10 14.85 18.62 -4.15
N GLU A 11 15.63 18.24 -5.16
CA GLU A 11 15.10 17.58 -6.34
C GLU A 11 14.97 16.08 -6.08
N ARG A 12 13.87 15.49 -6.52
CA ARG A 12 13.58 14.06 -6.31
C ARG A 12 12.97 13.45 -7.56
N VAL A 13 13.56 12.35 -8.02
CA VAL A 13 12.96 11.50 -9.06
C VAL A 13 11.98 10.53 -8.39
N VAL A 14 10.79 10.39 -8.97
CA VAL A 14 9.74 9.50 -8.47
C VAL A 14 9.24 8.61 -9.59
N VAL A 15 8.93 7.36 -9.24
CA VAL A 15 8.34 6.39 -10.17
C VAL A 15 6.84 6.66 -10.28
N GLN A 16 6.31 6.62 -11.51
CA GLN A 16 4.87 6.68 -11.73
C GLN A 16 4.19 5.45 -11.13
N ARG A 17 3.07 5.66 -10.46
CA ARG A 17 2.29 4.58 -9.86
C ARG A 17 0.80 4.86 -10.03
N ARG A 18 0.01 3.82 -10.22
CA ARG A 18 -1.45 3.85 -10.15
C ARG A 18 -1.93 3.16 -8.90
N THR A 19 -3.15 3.45 -8.49
CA THR A 19 -3.86 2.71 -7.45
C THR A 19 -4.92 1.87 -8.12
N VAL A 20 -4.97 0.59 -7.75
CA VAL A 20 -6.07 -0.33 -8.08
C VAL A 20 -6.67 -0.88 -6.80
N THR A 21 -7.93 -1.27 -6.84
CA THR A 21 -8.61 -1.89 -5.70
C THR A 21 -8.85 -3.36 -6.03
N VAL A 22 -8.55 -4.25 -5.08
CA VAL A 22 -8.75 -5.71 -5.20
C VAL A 22 -9.59 -6.23 -4.04
N ASP A 23 -10.39 -7.26 -4.29
CA ASP A 23 -11.14 -7.96 -3.25
C ASP A 23 -10.29 -9.06 -2.61
N VAL A 24 -10.17 -9.05 -1.28
CA VAL A 24 -9.56 -10.14 -0.50
C VAL A 24 -10.56 -10.64 0.53
N GLY A 25 -11.29 -11.69 0.17
CA GLY A 25 -12.25 -12.33 1.07
C GLY A 25 -13.43 -11.43 1.39
N GLY A 26 -13.97 -10.75 0.38
CA GLY A 26 -15.12 -9.84 0.53
C GLY A 26 -14.77 -8.46 1.09
N HIS A 27 -13.49 -8.09 1.07
CA HIS A 27 -13.01 -6.80 1.57
C HIS A 27 -12.11 -6.14 0.53
N ASP A 28 -12.38 -4.87 0.26
CA ASP A 28 -11.59 -4.07 -0.67
C ASP A 28 -10.25 -3.63 -0.05
N ILE A 29 -9.18 -3.81 -0.82
CA ILE A 29 -7.83 -3.33 -0.51
C ILE A 29 -7.27 -2.59 -1.71
N ASP A 30 -6.84 -1.36 -1.49
CA ASP A 30 -6.10 -0.55 -2.44
C ASP A 30 -4.64 -1.00 -2.53
N VAL A 31 -4.15 -1.09 -3.75
CA VAL A 31 -2.81 -1.53 -4.07
C VAL A 31 -2.14 -0.51 -4.99
N LYS A 32 -0.95 -0.07 -4.57
CA LYS A 32 -0.09 0.80 -5.36
C LYS A 32 0.72 -0.05 -6.32
N VAL A 33 0.46 0.10 -7.62
CA VAL A 33 1.13 -0.62 -8.69
C VAL A 33 2.07 0.33 -9.43
N SER A 34 3.32 -0.09 -9.57
CA SER A 34 4.36 0.57 -10.35
C SER A 34 5.28 -0.47 -10.98
N ASP A 35 6.07 -0.07 -11.96
CA ASP A 35 7.00 -0.97 -12.66
C ASP A 35 8.08 -1.58 -11.76
N VAL A 36 8.25 -1.06 -10.55
CA VAL A 36 9.26 -1.50 -9.58
C VAL A 36 8.66 -2.31 -8.43
N ARG A 37 7.42 -1.99 -8.05
CA ARG A 37 6.79 -2.56 -6.86
C ARG A 37 5.27 -2.52 -6.95
N VAL A 38 4.67 -3.62 -6.53
CA VAL A 38 3.27 -3.71 -6.12
C VAL A 38 3.23 -3.70 -4.60
N LYS A 39 2.38 -2.86 -4.01
CA LYS A 39 2.29 -2.73 -2.54
C LYS A 39 0.86 -2.48 -2.10
N ALA A 40 0.30 -3.39 -1.31
CA ALA A 40 -1.00 -3.21 -0.69
C ALA A 40 -0.96 -2.12 0.40
N GLU A 41 -2.07 -1.39 0.57
CA GLU A 41 -2.19 -0.42 1.64
C GLU A 41 -2.20 -1.11 3.01
N PHE A 42 -1.25 -0.75 3.85
CA PHE A 42 -0.97 -1.51 5.06
C PHE A 42 -2.10 -1.36 6.08
N ASP A 43 -2.67 -0.17 6.21
CA ASP A 43 -3.76 0.08 7.15
C ASP A 43 -4.99 -0.78 6.80
N GLN A 44 -5.35 -0.83 5.52
CA GLN A 44 -6.45 -1.68 5.04
C GLN A 44 -6.13 -3.17 5.22
N VAL A 45 -4.91 -3.61 4.88
CA VAL A 45 -4.45 -4.98 5.14
C VAL A 45 -4.61 -5.36 6.61
N THR A 46 -4.28 -4.48 7.55
CA THR A 46 -4.39 -4.79 8.99
C THR A 46 -5.84 -4.95 9.44
N VAL A 47 -6.74 -4.13 8.90
CA VAL A 47 -8.19 -4.22 9.16
C VAL A 47 -8.75 -5.53 8.62
N VAL A 48 -8.43 -5.86 7.37
CA VAL A 48 -8.89 -7.09 6.70
C VAL A 48 -8.31 -8.34 7.36
N ALA A 49 -7.00 -8.32 7.70
CA ALA A 49 -6.35 -9.41 8.43
C ALA A 49 -7.04 -9.71 9.77
N LYS A 50 -7.40 -8.66 10.51
CA LYS A 50 -8.16 -8.79 11.76
C LYS A 50 -9.57 -9.36 11.51
N ALA A 51 -10.26 -8.90 10.47
CA ALA A 51 -11.61 -9.38 10.14
C ALA A 51 -11.62 -10.86 9.70
N LEU A 52 -10.61 -11.28 8.94
CA LEU A 52 -10.48 -12.65 8.44
C LEU A 52 -9.79 -13.61 9.43
N GLY A 53 -9.18 -13.09 10.50
CA GLY A 53 -8.39 -13.89 11.44
C GLY A 53 -7.08 -14.43 10.83
N LEU A 54 -6.54 -13.75 9.82
CA LEU A 54 -5.34 -14.16 9.09
C LEU A 54 -4.13 -13.29 9.46
N PRO A 55 -2.88 -13.76 9.24
CA PRO A 55 -1.69 -12.93 9.35
C PRO A 55 -1.70 -11.78 8.33
N THR A 56 -1.23 -10.59 8.75
CA THR A 56 -1.14 -9.41 7.87
C THR A 56 -0.26 -9.63 6.65
N GLN A 57 0.83 -10.37 6.80
CA GLN A 57 1.71 -10.75 5.68
C GLN A 57 0.99 -11.59 4.64
N GLU A 58 0.10 -12.48 5.06
CA GLU A 58 -0.65 -13.34 4.14
C GLU A 58 -1.69 -12.53 3.37
N VAL A 59 -2.43 -11.64 4.04
CA VAL A 59 -3.39 -10.75 3.39
C VAL A 59 -2.70 -9.78 2.41
N ALA A 60 -1.56 -9.21 2.80
CA ALA A 60 -0.76 -8.37 1.91
C ALA A 60 -0.32 -9.14 0.65
N ALA A 61 0.22 -10.35 0.81
CA ALA A 61 0.67 -11.16 -0.32
C ALA A 61 -0.48 -11.52 -1.28
N ARG A 62 -1.67 -11.85 -0.74
CA ARG A 62 -2.87 -12.11 -1.55
C ARG A 62 -3.30 -10.88 -2.34
N ALA A 63 -3.38 -9.72 -1.69
CA ALA A 63 -3.75 -8.47 -2.35
C ALA A 63 -2.74 -8.06 -3.44
N GLU A 64 -1.44 -8.17 -3.12
CA GLU A 64 -0.36 -7.84 -4.06
C GLU A 64 -0.36 -8.79 -5.27
N ALA A 65 -0.61 -10.09 -5.07
CA ALA A 65 -0.73 -11.05 -6.16
C ALA A 65 -1.93 -10.77 -7.07
N LEU A 66 -3.11 -10.48 -6.51
CA LEU A 66 -4.31 -10.13 -7.29
C LEU A 66 -4.11 -8.87 -8.13
N ALA A 67 -3.35 -7.90 -7.62
CA ALA A 67 -3.07 -6.66 -8.33
C ALA A 67 -2.00 -6.79 -9.41
N GLN A 68 -1.18 -7.86 -9.41
CA GLN A 68 -0.20 -8.12 -10.48
C GLN A 68 -0.87 -8.53 -11.79
N ASP A 69 -2.09 -9.09 -11.72
CA ASP A 69 -2.85 -9.57 -12.88
C ASP A 69 -3.75 -8.49 -13.51
N LEU A 70 -3.72 -7.25 -12.99
CA LEU A 70 -4.52 -6.07 -13.41
C LEU A 70 -3.66 -4.95 -14.00
#